data_AF-A0AAE9NB73-F1
#
_entry.id   AF-A0AAE9NB73-F1
#
_cell.length_a   1.000
_cell.length_b   1.000
_cell.length_c   1.000
_cell.angle_alpha   90.00
_cell.angle_beta   90.00
_cell.angle_gamma   90.00
#
_symmetry.space_group_name_H-M   'P 1'
#
loop_
_entity.id
_entity.type
_entity.pdbx_description
1 polymer ?
#
loop_
_entity_poly.entity_id
_entity_poly.type
_entity_poly.pdbx_seq_one_letter_code
_entity_poly.pdbx_strand_id
1 'polypeptide(L)' 'MCLPLLQPGLAELGPIESIEFLGVGPQGQDVYSVWHQGGASHWQIMLDRDATIISAFVTPGP' A
#
# COMPACT_ATOMS: atom_id res chain seq x y z
N MET A 1 -6.69 5.22 -3.31
CA MET A 1 -7.93 5.22 -2.49
C MET A 1 -7.68 6.00 -1.19
N CYS A 2 -8.70 6.58 -0.56
CA CYS A 2 -8.58 7.24 0.77
C CYS A 2 -8.75 6.22 1.91
N LEU A 3 -8.20 6.52 3.09
CA LEU A 3 -8.05 5.58 4.22
C LEU A 3 -9.31 4.73 4.55
N PRO A 4 -10.54 5.29 4.61
CA PRO A 4 -11.73 4.50 4.94
C PRO A 4 -12.17 3.50 3.85
N LEU A 5 -11.81 3.77 2.58
CA LEU A 5 -12.17 2.93 1.43
C LEU A 5 -11.07 1.94 1.04
N LEU A 6 -9.91 2.04 1.68
CA LEU A 6 -8.71 1.29 1.34
C LEU A 6 -8.87 -0.21 1.66
N GLN A 7 -9.38 -0.54 2.85
CA GLN A 7 -9.60 -1.93 3.25
C GLN A 7 -10.61 -2.67 2.34
N PRO A 8 -11.82 -2.13 2.07
CA PRO A 8 -12.75 -2.77 1.14
C PRO A 8 -12.18 -2.96 -0.27
N GLY A 9 -11.54 -1.94 -0.85
CA GLY A 9 -11.00 -2.04 -2.21
C GLY A 9 -9.84 -3.03 -2.35
N LEU A 10 -8.99 -3.16 -1.32
CA LEU A 10 -7.93 -4.18 -1.31
C LEU A 10 -8.49 -5.60 -1.08
N ALA A 11 -9.59 -5.76 -0.35
CA ALA A 11 -10.22 -7.05 -0.15
C ALA A 11 -10.76 -7.65 -1.45
N GLU A 12 -11.16 -6.83 -2.42
CA GLU A 12 -11.60 -7.27 -3.75
C GLU A 12 -10.47 -7.91 -4.57
N LEU A 13 -9.21 -7.56 -4.30
CA LEU A 13 -8.04 -8.18 -4.95
C LEU A 13 -7.72 -9.57 -4.38
N GLY A 14 -8.36 -9.96 -3.28
CA GLY A 14 -8.11 -11.24 -2.60
C GLY A 14 -6.84 -11.24 -1.72
N PRO A 15 -6.47 -12.41 -1.20
CA PRO A 15 -5.33 -12.57 -0.29
C PRO A 15 -4.02 -12.07 -0.90
N ILE A 16 -3.15 -11.50 -0.07
CA ILE A 16 -1.78 -11.13 -0.44
C ILE A 16 -0.93 -12.39 -0.59
N GLU A 17 -0.22 -12.50 -1.70
CA GLU A 17 0.72 -13.59 -2.00
C GLU A 17 2.17 -13.17 -1.73
N SER A 18 2.53 -11.93 -2.06
CA SER A 18 3.86 -11.38 -1.80
C SER A 18 3.87 -9.86 -1.65
N ILE A 19 4.90 -9.36 -0.96
CA ILE A 19 5.17 -7.94 -0.74
C ILE A 19 6.65 -7.70 -1.01
N GLU A 20 6.96 -6.67 -1.81
CA GLU A 20 8.32 -6.20 -2.06
C GLU A 20 8.45 -4.74 -1.59
N PHE A 21 9.46 -4.47 -0.77
CA PHE A 21 9.84 -3.10 -0.42
C PHE A 21 10.74 -2.51 -1.50
N LEU A 22 10.27 -1.42 -2.12
CA LEU A 22 10.96 -0.77 -3.22
C LEU A 22 11.87 0.37 -2.75
N GLY A 23 11.66 0.87 -1.53
CA GLY A 23 12.46 1.94 -0.95
C GLY A 23 11.63 3.04 -0.30
N VAL A 24 12.30 4.14 0.02
CA VAL A 24 11.70 5.34 0.60
C VAL A 24 11.50 6.38 -0.50
N GLY A 25 10.27 6.82 -0.68
CA GLY A 25 9.91 7.83 -1.67
C GLY A 25 10.29 9.25 -1.26
N PRO A 26 10.11 10.24 -2.15
CA PRO A 26 10.65 11.59 -1.97
C PRO A 26 10.13 12.36 -0.73
N GLN A 27 8.99 11.96 -0.17
CA GLN A 27 8.41 12.60 1.01
C GLN A 27 8.68 11.81 2.30
N GLY A 28 9.44 10.71 2.22
CA GLY A 28 9.71 9.82 3.35
C GLY A 28 8.74 8.65 3.48
N GLN A 29 7.85 8.45 2.51
CA GLN A 29 6.92 7.32 2.52
C GLN A 29 7.63 6.01 2.14
N ASP A 30 7.30 4.93 2.81
CA ASP A 30 7.70 3.60 2.37
C ASP A 30 6.89 3.20 1.13
N VAL A 31 7.57 2.63 0.13
CA VAL A 31 6.97 2.23 -1.14
C VAL A 31 7.04 0.73 -1.31
N TYR A 32 5.91 0.11 -1.65
CA TYR A 32 5.80 -1.34 -1.83
C TYR A 32 5.10 -1.72 -3.14
N SER A 33 5.55 -2.81 -3.75
CA SER A 33 4.73 -3.61 -4.66
C SER A 33 4.06 -4.72 -3.87
N VAL A 34 2.77 -4.93 -4.07
CA VAL A 34 1.98 -5.96 -3.40
C VAL A 34 1.25 -6.80 -4.44
N TRP A 35 1.51 -8.10 -4.44
CA TRP A 35 0.81 -9.06 -5.28
C TRP A 35 -0.27 -9.75 -4.47
N HIS A 36 -1.48 -9.77 -5.03
CA HIS A 36 -2.64 -10.47 -4.52
C HIS A 36 -3.04 -11.56 -5.51
N GLN A 37 -3.83 -12.51 -5.03
CA GLN A 37 -4.39 -13.57 -5.87
C GLN A 37 -5.15 -13.03 -7.11
N GLY A 38 -5.82 -11.89 -6.98
CA GLY A 38 -6.65 -11.26 -8.02
C GLY A 38 -5.99 -10.10 -8.77
N GLY A 39 -4.71 -9.79 -8.52
CA GLY A 39 -4.01 -8.69 -9.18
C GLY A 39 -2.90 -8.07 -8.33
N ALA A 40 -2.33 -6.95 -8.78
CA ALA A 40 -1.27 -6.25 -8.06
C ALA A 40 -1.70 -4.85 -7.63
N SER A 41 -1.03 -4.31 -6.61
CA SER A 41 -1.19 -2.93 -6.14
C SER A 41 0.16 -2.31 -5.74
N HIS A 42 0.27 -0.98 -5.87
CA HIS A 42 1.39 -0.19 -5.38
C HIS A 42 0.95 0.60 -4.16
N TRP A 43 1.71 0.48 -3.08
CA TRP A 43 1.41 1.13 -1.80
C TRP A 43 2.47 2.17 -1.49
N GLN A 44 2.02 3.34 -1.03
CA GLN A 44 2.85 4.43 -0.53
C GLN A 44 2.34 4.80 0.86
N ILE A 45 3.10 4.48 1.89
CA ILE A 45 2.68 4.58 3.29
C ILE A 45 3.56 5.59 4.03
N MET A 46 2.94 6.60 4.61
CA MET A 46 3.61 7.57 5.47
C MET A 46 3.33 7.27 6.93
N LEU A 47 4.39 7.22 7.73
CA LEU A 47 4.31 7.07 9.18
C LEU A 47 4.63 8.41 9.86
N ASP A 48 4.03 8.66 11.01
CA ASP A 48 4.53 9.66 11.94
C ASP A 48 5.65 9.11 12.84
N ARG A 49 6.12 9.94 13.79
CA ARG A 49 7.22 9.59 14.70
C ARG A 49 6.88 8.46 15.67
N ASP A 50 5.60 8.20 15.90
CA ASP A 50 5.11 7.15 16.78
C ASP A 50 4.76 5.86 16.00
N ALA A 51 5.18 5.79 14.72
CA ALA A 51 4.87 4.72 13.78
C ALA A 51 3.36 4.58 13.46
N THR A 52 2.59 5.65 13.62
CA THR A 52 1.18 5.70 13.19
C THR A 52 1.11 5.97 11.68
N ILE A 53 0.27 5.24 10.96
CA ILE A 53 -0.02 5.54 9.55
C ILE A 53 -0.79 6.86 9.48
N ILE A 54 -0.14 7.90 8.95
CA ILE A 54 -0.76 9.22 8.72
C ILE A 54 -1.23 9.42 7.29
N SER A 55 -0.72 8.60 6.35
CA SER A 55 -1.21 8.56 4.98
C SER A 55 -0.95 7.21 4.34
N ALA A 56 -1.89 6.76 3.52
CA ALA A 56 -1.72 5.60 2.65
C ALA A 56 -2.32 5.91 1.27
N PHE A 57 -1.48 5.85 0.25
CA PHE A 57 -1.91 5.92 -1.14
C PHE A 57 -1.71 4.56 -1.79
N VAL A 58 -2.82 4.01 -2.30
CA VAL A 58 -2.84 2.76 -3.04
C VAL A 58 -3.31 3.04 -4.45
N THR A 59 -2.52 2.56 -5.41
CA THR A 59 -2.82 2.56 -6.84
C THR A 59 -2.76 1.13 -7.37
N PRO A 60 -3.36 0.83 -8.54
CA PRO A 60 -3.11 -0.42 -9.24
C PRO A 60 -1.61 -0.69 -9.40
N GLY A 61 -1.24 -1.96 -9.30
CA GLY A 61 0.12 -2.45 -9.47
C GLY A 61 0.53 -2.49 -10.94
N PRO A 62 1.75 -2.98 -11.23
CA PRO A 62 2.15 -3.27 -12.61
C PRO A 62 1.24 -4.33 -13.27
#